data_AF-A0A1B7XVW3-F1
#
_entry.id   AF-A0A1B7XVW3-F1
#
_cell.length_a   1.000
_cell.length_b   1.000
_cell.length_c   1.000
_cell.angle_alpha   90.00
_cell.angle_beta   90.00
_cell.angle_gamma   90.00
#
_symmetry.space_group_name_H-M   'P 1'
#
loop_
_entity.id
_entity.type
_entity.pdbx_description
1 polymer ?
#
loop_
_entity_poly.entity_id
_entity_poly.type
_entity_poly.pdbx_seq_one_letter_code
_entity_poly.pdbx_strand_id
1 'polypeptide(L)'
;MTMDIALAPILTYQGKACKKKGVKPHKHGMVYHNKPHRLLPNEPELGFPAVRAKLTVEGEKLDKASRVNYSKLVTIEHNVKVFFIGYISPERMDDFAGAVDACWESKTHSHRRSRR
;
A
#
# COMPACT_ATOMS: atom_id res chain seq x y z
N MET A 1 6.32 16.38 -16.44
CA MET A 1 7.19 15.25 -16.07
C MET A 1 6.43 14.46 -15.03
N THR A 2 5.73 13.41 -15.47
CA THR A 2 4.84 12.58 -14.64
C THR A 2 5.64 11.93 -13.51
N MET A 3 5.17 12.13 -12.28
CA MET A 3 5.83 11.69 -11.05
C MET A 3 6.27 10.24 -11.13
N ASP A 4 7.51 10.01 -10.69
CA ASP A 4 8.16 8.71 -10.61
C ASP A 4 7.25 7.66 -9.97
N ILE A 5 7.13 6.54 -10.67
CA ILE A 5 6.30 5.39 -10.32
C ILE A 5 6.92 4.69 -9.10
N ALA A 6 6.73 5.25 -7.91
CA ALA A 6 6.90 4.56 -6.65
C ALA A 6 5.61 3.79 -6.35
N LEU A 7 5.40 2.64 -7.00
CA LEU A 7 4.25 1.79 -6.71
C LEU A 7 4.54 0.94 -5.47
N ALA A 8 3.83 1.21 -4.38
CA ALA A 8 3.71 0.29 -3.27
C ALA A 8 2.70 -0.82 -3.63
N PRO A 9 3.01 -2.11 -3.40
CA PRO A 9 2.15 -3.20 -3.80
C PRO A 9 0.90 -3.26 -2.93
N ILE A 10 -0.23 -3.53 -3.59
CA ILE A 10 -1.50 -3.85 -2.95
C ILE A 10 -1.60 -5.37 -2.83
N LEU A 11 -1.81 -5.88 -1.62
CA LEU A 11 -1.79 -7.30 -1.31
C LEU A 11 -2.98 -7.67 -0.43
N THR A 12 -3.62 -8.81 -0.73
CA THR A 12 -4.70 -9.37 0.11
C THR A 12 -4.20 -10.46 1.07
N TYR A 13 -2.98 -10.94 0.88
CA TYR A 13 -2.39 -12.04 1.64
C TYR A 13 -3.29 -13.28 1.69
N GLN A 14 -3.76 -13.73 0.52
CA GLN A 14 -4.73 -14.84 0.39
C GLN A 14 -6.05 -14.54 1.12
N GLY A 15 -6.53 -13.30 1.02
CA GLY A 15 -7.74 -12.83 1.71
C GLY A 15 -7.61 -12.66 3.23
N LYS A 16 -6.40 -12.82 3.79
CA LYS A 16 -6.15 -12.72 5.24
C LYS A 16 -5.75 -11.32 5.70
N ALA A 17 -5.50 -10.39 4.78
CA ALA A 17 -4.99 -9.06 5.08
C ALA A 17 -3.78 -9.13 6.04
N CYS A 18 -3.67 -8.24 7.03
CA CYS A 18 -2.55 -8.26 7.97
C CYS A 18 -2.62 -9.37 9.05
N LYS A 19 -3.57 -10.31 8.96
CA LYS A 19 -3.62 -11.51 9.84
C LYS A 19 -2.66 -12.62 9.41
N LYS A 20 -2.19 -12.59 8.16
CA LYS A 20 -1.25 -13.60 7.67
C LYS A 20 0.04 -13.55 8.50
N LYS A 21 0.45 -14.69 9.05
CA LYS A 21 1.69 -14.83 9.81
C LYS A 21 2.87 -14.24 9.03
N GLY A 22 3.67 -13.40 9.69
CA GLY A 22 4.84 -12.74 9.11
C GLY A 22 4.58 -11.41 8.42
N VAL A 23 3.31 -11.02 8.19
CA VAL A 23 2.98 -9.66 7.76
C VAL A 23 3.23 -8.69 8.92
N LYS A 24 3.72 -7.49 8.60
CA LYS A 24 4.05 -6.42 9.56
C LYS A 24 3.00 -5.30 9.48
N PRO A 25 1.94 -5.31 10.31
CA PRO A 25 0.80 -4.39 10.18
C PRO A 25 1.20 -2.91 10.20
N HIS A 26 2.21 -2.56 11.01
CA HIS A 26 2.77 -1.20 11.10
C HIS A 26 3.38 -0.66 9.78
N LYS A 27 3.53 -1.49 8.75
CA LYS A 27 4.02 -1.12 7.42
C LYS A 27 2.93 -0.97 6.36
N HIS A 28 1.66 -1.09 6.80
CA HIS A 28 0.51 -1.21 5.90
C HIS A 28 -0.53 -0.15 6.19
N GLY A 29 -1.34 0.11 5.16
CA GLY A 29 -2.60 0.85 5.24
C GLY A 29 -3.67 0.15 4.41
N MET A 30 -4.93 0.46 4.71
CA MET A 30 -6.06 -0.03 3.92
C MET A 30 -6.20 0.79 2.65
N VAL A 31 -6.49 0.14 1.51
CA VAL A 31 -6.91 0.84 0.29
C VAL A 31 -8.37 0.52 -0.02
N TYR A 32 -9.14 1.54 -0.40
CA TYR A 32 -10.56 1.40 -0.70
C TYR A 32 -10.97 2.33 -1.84
N HIS A 33 -12.07 1.99 -2.53
CA HIS A 33 -12.59 2.82 -3.63
C HIS A 33 -13.71 3.78 -3.20
N ASN A 34 -14.80 3.22 -2.68
CA ASN A 34 -16.00 3.98 -2.33
C ASN A 34 -15.99 4.42 -0.87
N LYS A 35 -15.98 3.44 0.04
CA LYS A 35 -15.97 3.67 1.49
C LYS A 35 -14.91 2.80 2.16
N PRO A 36 -14.25 3.28 3.22
CA PRO A 36 -13.35 2.45 4.01
C PRO A 36 -14.10 1.22 4.54
N HIS A 37 -13.43 0.09 4.55
CA HIS A 37 -13.93 -1.10 5.22
C HIS A 37 -13.51 -1.06 6.70
N ARG A 38 -14.18 -1.85 7.54
CA ARG A 38 -13.63 -2.18 8.85
C ARG A 38 -12.46 -3.14 8.66
N LEU A 39 -11.51 -3.11 9.59
CA LEU A 39 -10.51 -4.17 9.69
C LEU A 39 -11.21 -5.53 9.78
N LEU A 40 -10.60 -6.57 9.21
CA LEU A 40 -11.17 -7.92 9.30
C LEU A 40 -11.21 -8.35 10.78
N PRO A 41 -12.11 -9.28 11.17
CA PRO A 41 -12.11 -9.81 12.52
C PRO A 41 -10.73 -10.33 12.92
N ASN A 42 -10.22 -9.85 14.06
CA ASN A 42 -8.89 -10.12 14.62
C ASN A 42 -7.72 -9.66 13.73
N GLU A 43 -7.94 -8.72 12.82
CA GLU A 43 -6.86 -8.04 12.12
C GLU A 43 -6.21 -7.00 13.04
N PRO A 44 -4.87 -7.01 13.19
CA PRO A 44 -4.19 -5.99 13.97
C PRO A 44 -4.40 -4.59 13.41
N GLU A 45 -4.22 -3.58 14.26
CA GLU A 45 -4.17 -2.19 13.81
C GLU A 45 -3.06 -1.98 12.76
N LEU A 46 -3.38 -1.13 11.79
CA LEU A 46 -2.47 -0.80 10.70
C LEU A 46 -1.62 0.41 11.10
N GLY A 47 -0.41 0.51 10.53
CA GLY A 47 0.50 1.62 10.84
C GLY A 47 0.11 2.94 10.18
N PHE A 48 -0.71 2.89 9.13
CA PHE A 48 -1.05 4.05 8.32
C PHE A 48 -2.55 4.15 8.06
N PRO A 49 -3.08 5.37 7.89
CA PRO A 49 -4.50 5.60 7.67
C PRO A 49 -4.97 4.96 6.35
N ALA A 50 -6.28 4.72 6.25
CA ALA A 50 -6.88 4.18 5.04
C ALA A 50 -6.81 5.18 3.88
N VAL A 51 -6.28 4.79 2.72
CA VAL A 51 -6.16 5.62 1.53
C VAL A 51 -7.22 5.29 0.49
N ARG A 52 -7.80 6.32 -0.11
CA ARG A 52 -8.80 6.16 -1.18
C ARG A 52 -8.10 6.01 -2.52
N ALA A 53 -8.50 5.02 -3.32
CA ALA A 53 -8.14 4.87 -4.71
C ALA A 53 -9.36 5.09 -5.61
N LYS A 54 -9.26 5.92 -6.64
CA LYS A 54 -10.29 6.03 -7.67
C LYS A 54 -10.02 4.97 -8.73
N LEU A 55 -10.88 3.96 -8.79
CA LEU A 55 -10.89 2.99 -9.87
C LEU A 55 -11.55 3.63 -11.10
N THR A 56 -10.95 3.42 -12.27
CA THR A 56 -11.39 4.01 -13.54
C THR A 56 -11.88 2.97 -14.54
N VAL A 57 -11.64 1.68 -14.25
CA VAL A 57 -12.10 0.56 -15.06
C VAL A 57 -13.41 0.05 -14.50
N GLU A 58 -14.43 -0.04 -15.36
CA GLU A 58 -15.75 -0.53 -14.97
C GLU A 58 -15.68 -2.02 -14.57
N GLY A 59 -16.45 -2.40 -13.53
CA GLY A 59 -16.48 -3.77 -13.01
C GLY A 59 -15.33 -4.13 -12.06
N GLU A 60 -14.21 -3.41 -12.11
CA GLU A 60 -13.07 -3.63 -11.22
C GLU A 60 -13.36 -3.23 -9.77
N LYS A 61 -12.86 -4.03 -8.83
CA LYS A 61 -13.10 -3.85 -7.40
C LYS A 61 -11.86 -4.19 -6.59
N LEU A 62 -11.67 -3.46 -5.48
CA LEU A 62 -10.70 -3.83 -4.45
C LEU A 62 -11.36 -4.78 -3.44
N ASP A 63 -10.69 -5.89 -3.16
CA ASP A 63 -11.11 -6.79 -2.09
C ASP A 63 -11.00 -6.08 -0.73
N LYS A 64 -11.91 -6.35 0.21
CA LYS A 64 -11.90 -5.79 1.58
C LYS A 64 -10.60 -6.09 2.35
N ALA A 65 -9.86 -7.12 1.96
CA ALA A 65 -8.56 -7.51 2.51
C ALA A 65 -7.37 -6.81 1.83
N SER A 66 -7.60 -5.97 0.82
CA SER A 66 -6.55 -5.23 0.11
C SER A 66 -5.83 -4.26 1.04
N ARG A 67 -4.51 -4.44 1.19
CA ARG A 67 -3.63 -3.58 1.98
C ARG A 67 -2.48 -3.09 1.12
N VAL A 68 -2.16 -1.80 1.20
CA VAL A 68 -0.93 -1.24 0.62
C VAL A 68 0.22 -1.61 1.54
N ASN A 69 1.32 -2.11 1.00
CA ASN A 69 2.57 -2.30 1.74
C ASN A 69 3.57 -1.20 1.39
N TYR A 70 3.60 -0.15 2.21
CA TYR A 70 4.43 1.04 2.00
C TYR A 70 5.94 0.76 2.10
N SER A 71 6.33 -0.38 2.68
CA SER A 71 7.75 -0.75 2.82
C SER A 71 8.36 -1.47 1.62
N LYS A 72 7.53 -1.78 0.61
CA LYS A 72 7.94 -2.56 -0.55
C LYS A 72 7.78 -1.71 -1.82
N LEU A 73 8.57 -0.66 -1.98
CA LEU A 73 8.65 0.04 -3.26
C LEU A 73 9.16 -0.90 -4.36
N VAL A 74 8.45 -0.93 -5.49
CA VAL A 74 8.85 -1.69 -6.68
C VAL A 74 8.94 -0.77 -7.88
N THR A 75 9.99 -0.97 -8.69
CA THR A 75 10.13 -0.36 -10.01
C THR A 75 9.45 -1.25 -11.04
N ILE A 76 8.67 -0.66 -11.94
CA ILE A 76 8.06 -1.36 -13.06
C ILE A 76 8.81 -0.95 -14.33
N GLU A 77 9.36 -1.92 -15.06
CA GLU A 77 10.02 -1.66 -16.33
C GLU A 77 8.99 -1.33 -17.44
N HIS A 78 9.39 -0.48 -18.40
CA HIS A 78 8.49 -0.01 -19.46
C HIS A 78 7.99 -1.10 -20.43
N ASN A 79 8.71 -2.22 -20.53
CA ASN A 79 8.35 -3.37 -21.35
C ASN A 79 7.38 -4.34 -20.65
N VAL A 80 7.09 -4.13 -19.35
CA VAL A 80 6.15 -4.97 -18.60
C VAL A 80 4.73 -4.54 -18.92
N LYS A 81 3.92 -5.49 -19.37
CA LYS A 81 2.47 -5.28 -19.54
C LYS A 81 1.84 -5.11 -18.16
N VAL A 82 1.27 -3.94 -17.92
CA VAL A 82 0.50 -3.64 -16.71
C VAL A 82 -0.93 -3.30 -17.07
N PHE A 83 -1.84 -3.59 -16.14
CA PHE A 83 -3.24 -3.22 -16.24
C PHE A 83 -3.53 -2.07 -15.27
N PHE A 84 -3.72 -0.87 -15.80
CA PHE A 84 -4.01 0.32 -15.00
C PHE A 84 -5.49 0.31 -14.60
N ILE A 85 -5.76 0.09 -13.31
CA ILE A 85 -7.12 0.04 -12.77
C ILE A 85 -7.59 1.36 -12.15
N GLY A 86 -6.68 2.32 -11.92
CA GLY A 86 -7.00 3.57 -11.25
C GLY A 86 -5.79 4.31 -10.64
N TYR A 87 -6.06 5.22 -9.72
CA TYR A 87 -5.05 6.05 -9.04
C TYR A 87 -5.44 6.39 -7.60
N ILE A 88 -4.47 6.75 -6.74
CA ILE A 88 -4.75 7.24 -5.38
C ILE A 88 -5.42 8.60 -5.46
N SER A 89 -6.50 8.83 -4.69
CA SER A 89 -7.21 10.11 -4.67
C SER A 89 -6.23 11.24 -4.31
N PRO A 90 -6.25 12.39 -5.02
CA PRO A 90 -5.36 13.51 -4.71
C PRO A 90 -5.42 13.93 -3.24
N GLU A 91 -6.60 13.88 -2.63
CA GLU A 91 -6.85 14.21 -1.22
C GLU A 91 -6.07 13.33 -0.23
N ARG A 92 -5.65 12.14 -0.66
CA ARG A 92 -4.94 11.15 0.17
C ARG A 92 -3.49 10.95 -0.29
N MET A 93 -3.02 11.76 -1.23
CA MET A 93 -1.67 11.63 -1.78
C MET A 93 -0.61 11.95 -0.73
N ASP A 94 -0.81 12.97 0.10
CA ASP A 94 0.14 13.35 1.14
C ASP A 94 0.27 12.25 2.21
N ASP A 95 -0.85 11.68 2.65
CA ASP A 95 -0.86 10.51 3.55
C ASP A 95 -0.11 9.32 2.93
N PHE A 96 -0.32 9.09 1.63
CA PHE A 96 0.32 8.00 0.91
C PHE A 96 1.83 8.20 0.80
N ALA A 97 2.27 9.39 0.40
CA ALA A 97 3.68 9.75 0.29
C ALA A 97 4.39 9.70 1.65
N GLY A 98 3.79 10.29 2.68
CA GLY A 98 4.34 10.25 4.04
C GLY A 98 4.48 8.82 4.59
N ALA A 99 3.53 7.92 4.26
CA ALA A 99 3.64 6.51 4.63
C ALA A 99 4.78 5.78 3.91
N VAL A 100 5.00 6.09 2.62
CA VAL A 100 6.15 5.59 1.84
C VAL A 100 7.46 6.07 2.47
N ASP A 101 7.58 7.37 2.70
CA ASP A 101 8.80 8.00 3.22
C ASP A 101 9.15 7.44 4.61
N ALA A 102 8.18 7.39 5.52
CA ALA A 102 8.39 6.82 6.86
C ALA A 102 8.88 5.35 6.81
N CYS A 103 8.33 4.55 5.91
CA CYS A 103 8.78 3.17 5.72
C CYS A 103 10.17 3.07 5.09
N TRP A 104 10.49 3.97 4.17
CA TRP A 104 11.78 4.01 3.48
C TRP A 104 12.90 4.45 4.42
N GLU A 105 12.72 5.53 5.16
CA GLU A 105 13.65 6.04 6.17
C GLU A 105 13.95 4.97 7.24
N SER A 106 12.91 4.31 7.75
CA SER A 106 13.08 3.23 8.72
C SER A 106 13.98 2.10 8.19
N LYS A 107 13.89 1.80 6.88
CA LYS A 107 14.69 0.75 6.24
C LYS A 107 16.14 1.20 6.04
N THR A 108 16.37 2.43 5.60
CA THR A 108 17.73 2.97 5.38
C THR A 108 18.48 3.15 6.70
N HIS A 109 17.82 3.66 7.75
CA HIS A 109 18.40 3.81 9.09
C HIS A 109 18.73 2.47 9.75
N SER A 110 17.85 1.47 9.63
CA SER A 110 18.13 0.11 10.11
C SER A 110 19.37 -0.48 9.45
N HIS A 111 19.55 -0.26 8.14
CA HIS A 111 20.70 -0.79 7.41
C HIS A 111 22.02 -0.16 7.87
N ARG A 112 22.04 1.15 8.17
CA ARG A 112 23.23 1.83 8.73
C ARG A 112 23.62 1.30 10.11
N ARG A 113 22.63 1.01 10.97
CA ARG A 113 22.87 0.51 12.33
C ARG A 113 23.46 -0.91 12.35
N SER A 114 23.08 -1.76 11.39
CA SER A 114 23.62 -3.13 11.28
C SER A 114 25.07 -3.21 10.76
N ARG A 115 25.61 -2.12 10.21
CA ARG A 115 26.96 -2.05 9.63
C ARG A 115 28.00 -1.43 10.57
N ARG A 116 27.59 -1.05 11.77
CA ARG A 116 28.47 -0.64 12.88
C ARG A 116 28.58 -1.79 13.85
#